data_AF-A0A2V8DF27-F1
#
_entry.id   AF-A0A2V8DF27-F1
#
_cell.length_a   1.000
_cell.length_b   1.000
_cell.length_c   1.000
_cell.angle_alpha   90.00
_cell.angle_beta   90.00
_cell.angle_gamma   90.00
#
_symmetry.space_group_name_H-M   'P 1'
#
loop_
_entity.id
_entity.type
_entity.pdbx_description
1 polymer ?
#
loop_
_entity_poly.entity_id
_entity_poly.type
_entity_poly.pdbx_seq_one_letter_code
_entity_poly.pdbx_strand_id
1 'polypeptide(L)'
;MPLEIAQFVVGAFEAYALTGVGFALLFLPRGVTRLDPRVAGAPKTLRLLILPGVVALWPLFAWRWITGAPEPIEDNPHRATARESRGALAR
;
A
#
# COMPACT_ATOMS: atom_id res chain seq x y z
N MET A 1 3.80 -20.12 -33.56
CA MET A 1 4.19 -18.69 -33.38
C MET A 1 3.20 -17.87 -32.52
N PRO A 2 1.96 -17.53 -32.93
CA PRO A 2 1.09 -16.66 -32.09
C PRO A 2 0.56 -17.36 -30.83
N LEU A 3 0.30 -18.68 -30.91
CA LEU A 3 -0.20 -19.47 -29.78
C LEU A 3 0.82 -19.58 -28.63
N GLU A 4 2.11 -19.73 -28.96
CA GLU A 4 3.20 -19.81 -27.97
C GLU A 4 3.34 -18.51 -27.19
N ILE A 5 3.24 -17.37 -27.87
CA ILE A 5 3.31 -16.05 -27.23
C ILE A 5 2.12 -15.89 -26.27
N ALA A 6 0.92 -16.28 -26.68
CA ALA A 6 -0.27 -16.21 -25.82
C ALA A 6 -0.11 -17.06 -24.56
N GLN A 7 0.38 -18.30 -24.69
CA GLN A 7 0.64 -19.18 -23.54
C GLN A 7 1.69 -18.61 -22.60
N PHE A 8 2.77 -18.06 -23.13
CA PHE A 8 3.82 -17.43 -22.33
C PHE A 8 3.28 -16.22 -21.54
N VAL A 9 2.54 -15.33 -22.21
CA VAL A 9 1.95 -14.16 -21.56
C VAL A 9 0.98 -14.57 -20.46
N VAL A 10 0.05 -15.48 -20.76
CA VAL A 10 -0.92 -15.95 -19.76
C VAL A 10 -0.22 -16.62 -18.59
N GLY A 11 0.76 -17.49 -18.83
CA GLY A 11 1.53 -18.15 -17.76
C GLY A 11 2.32 -17.17 -16.91
N ALA A 12 2.92 -16.13 -17.51
CA ALA A 12 3.61 -15.08 -16.77
C ALA A 12 2.65 -14.26 -15.89
N PHE A 13 1.47 -13.90 -16.41
CA PHE A 13 0.43 -13.21 -15.64
C PHE A 13 -0.14 -14.08 -14.51
N GLU A 14 -0.33 -15.38 -14.76
CA GLU A 14 -0.80 -16.33 -13.76
C GLU A 14 0.22 -16.48 -12.62
N ALA A 15 1.51 -16.66 -12.95
CA ALA A 15 2.58 -16.70 -11.96
C ALA A 15 2.68 -15.40 -11.15
N TYR A 16 2.55 -14.25 -11.81
CA TYR A 16 2.52 -12.94 -11.16
C TYR A 16 1.33 -12.81 -10.19
N ALA A 17 0.13 -13.21 -10.62
CA ALA A 17 -1.08 -13.16 -9.81
C ALA A 17 -0.99 -14.11 -8.61
N LEU A 18 -0.54 -15.35 -8.79
CA LEU A 18 -0.35 -16.33 -7.71
C LEU A 18 0.64 -15.83 -6.67
N THR A 19 1.74 -15.22 -7.11
CA THR A 19 2.74 -14.60 -6.22
C THR A 19 2.12 -13.44 -5.44
N GLY A 20 1.34 -12.58 -6.12
CA GLY A 20 0.60 -11.50 -5.49
C GLY A 20 -0.41 -11.97 -4.45
N VAL A 21 -1.12 -13.08 -4.71
CA VAL A 21 -2.06 -13.70 -3.74
C VAL A 21 -1.30 -14.22 -2.52
N GLY A 22 -0.20 -14.94 -2.71
CA GLY A 22 0.65 -15.40 -1.61
C GLY A 22 1.18 -14.25 -0.76
N PHE A 23 1.65 -13.19 -1.41
CA PHE A 23 2.09 -11.97 -0.74
C PHE A 23 0.95 -11.30 0.04
N ALA A 24 -0.23 -11.14 -0.58
CA ALA A 24 -1.39 -10.52 0.06
C ALA A 24 -1.83 -11.28 1.32
N LEU A 25 -1.81 -12.62 1.30
CA LEU A 25 -2.15 -13.43 2.48
C LEU A 25 -1.17 -13.22 3.64
N LEU A 26 0.13 -13.06 3.36
CA LEU A 26 1.15 -12.76 4.37
C LEU A 26 1.07 -11.30 4.85
N PHE A 27 0.76 -10.39 3.93
CA PHE A 27 0.77 -8.94 4.14
C PHE A 27 -0.49 -8.41 4.82
N LEU A 28 -1.68 -8.95 4.55
CA LEU A 28 -2.94 -8.47 5.14
C LEU A 28 -2.98 -8.49 6.69
N PRO A 29 -2.49 -9.53 7.40
CA PRO A 29 -2.56 -9.56 8.85
C PRO A 29 -1.48 -8.70 9.53
N ARG A 30 -0.33 -8.44 8.90
CA ARG A 30 0.84 -7.77 9.52
C ARG A 30 1.25 -6.44 8.88
N GLY A 31 1.12 -6.33 7.56
CA GLY A 31 1.53 -5.18 6.77
C GLY A 31 0.49 -4.07 6.75
N VAL A 32 -0.80 -4.41 6.69
CA VAL A 32 -1.90 -3.40 6.67
C VAL A 32 -1.89 -2.51 7.92
N THR A 33 -1.67 -3.10 9.10
CA THR A 33 -1.58 -2.34 10.36
C THR A 33 -0.30 -1.51 10.47
N ARG A 34 0.77 -1.90 9.76
CA ARG A 34 2.05 -1.17 9.71
C ARG A 34 2.05 -0.02 8.71
N LEU A 35 1.38 -0.17 7.56
CA LEU A 35 1.32 0.89 6.54
C LEU A 35 0.31 1.98 6.88
N ASP A 36 -0.79 1.63 7.52
CA ASP A 36 -1.80 2.61 7.88
C ASP A 36 -2.46 2.24 9.23
N PRO A 37 -2.10 2.96 10.31
CA PRO A 37 -2.74 2.80 11.61
C PRO A 37 -4.26 3.01 11.56
N ARG A 38 -4.80 3.76 10.59
CA ARG A 38 -6.24 3.98 10.43
C ARG A 38 -6.97 2.74 9.94
N VAL A 39 -6.28 1.82 9.26
CA VAL A 39 -6.87 0.56 8.78
C VAL A 39 -6.86 -0.53 9.86
N ALA A 40 -6.16 -0.30 10.98
CA ALA A 40 -6.22 -1.18 12.15
C ALA A 40 -7.66 -1.34 12.70
N GLY A 41 -8.47 -0.27 12.63
CA GLY A 41 -9.88 -0.27 13.03
C GLY A 41 -10.88 -0.61 11.92
N ALA A 42 -10.43 -0.87 10.69
CA ALA A 42 -11.33 -1.06 9.56
C ALA A 42 -12.00 -2.45 9.56
N PRO A 43 -13.28 -2.53 9.11
CA PRO A 43 -14.00 -3.80 9.02
C PRO A 43 -13.32 -4.77 8.05
N LYS A 44 -13.42 -6.08 8.33
CA LYS A 44 -12.83 -7.15 7.51
C LYS A 44 -13.28 -7.08 6.04
N THR A 45 -14.48 -6.57 5.78
CA THR A 45 -15.01 -6.33 4.42
C THR A 45 -14.16 -5.33 3.63
N LEU A 46 -13.64 -4.27 4.26
CA LEU A 46 -12.75 -3.32 3.59
C LEU A 46 -11.43 -4.02 3.20
N ARG A 47 -10.90 -4.89 4.07
CA ARG A 47 -9.69 -5.67 3.78
C ARG A 47 -9.89 -6.60 2.59
N LEU A 48 -11.07 -7.21 2.45
CA LEU A 48 -11.42 -8.03 1.30
C LEU A 48 -11.57 -7.20 0.01
N LEU A 49 -12.12 -5.98 0.13
CA LEU A 49 -12.31 -5.08 -1.00
C LEU A 49 -10.98 -4.57 -1.58
N ILE A 50 -9.99 -4.30 -0.74
CA ILE A 50 -8.66 -3.84 -1.18
C ILE A 50 -7.74 -5.00 -1.61
N LEU A 51 -8.07 -6.24 -1.24
CA LEU A 51 -7.28 -7.43 -1.54
C LEU A 51 -6.90 -7.56 -3.03
N PRO A 52 -7.82 -7.43 -4.01
CA PRO A 52 -7.46 -7.49 -5.43
C PRO A 52 -6.47 -6.39 -5.85
N GLY A 53 -6.58 -5.19 -5.26
CA GLY A 53 -5.62 -4.10 -5.50
C GLY A 53 -4.24 -4.40 -4.92
N VAL A 54 -4.17 -5.01 -3.73
CA VAL A 54 -2.92 -5.45 -3.11
C VAL A 54 -2.27 -6.56 -3.92
N VAL A 55 -3.05 -7.51 -4.43
CA VAL A 55 -2.55 -8.59 -5.30
C VAL A 55 -1.99 -8.02 -6.61
N ALA A 56 -2.70 -7.09 -7.25
CA ALA A 56 -2.25 -6.50 -8.51
C ALA A 56 -0.98 -5.65 -8.34
N LEU A 57 -0.89 -4.90 -7.23
CA LEU A 57 0.20 -3.96 -6.94
C LEU A 57 1.19 -4.50 -5.90
N TRP A 58 1.26 -5.82 -5.75
CA TRP A 58 2.10 -6.46 -4.73
C TRP A 58 3.57 -6.01 -4.74
N PRO A 59 4.26 -5.76 -5.88
CA PRO A 59 5.66 -5.35 -5.86
C PRO A 59 5.83 -3.96 -5.23
N LEU A 60 4.88 -3.07 -5.47
CA LEU A 60 4.87 -1.73 -4.90
C LEU A 60 4.62 -1.78 -3.39
N PHE A 61 3.66 -2.61 -2.95
CA PHE A 61 3.40 -2.82 -1.53
C PHE A 61 4.59 -3.49 -0.83
N ALA A 62 5.22 -4.48 -1.45
CA ALA A 62 6.42 -5.14 -0.95
C ALA A 62 7.58 -4.15 -0.80
N TRP A 63 7.82 -3.32 -1.81
CA TRP A 63 8.82 -2.24 -1.75
C TRP A 63 8.52 -1.31 -0.58
N ARG A 64 7.31 -0.74 -0.51
CA ARG A 64 6.94 0.22 0.55
C ARG A 64 7.02 -0.40 1.94
N TRP A 65 6.76 -1.70 2.06
CA TRP A 65 6.88 -2.42 3.33
C TRP A 65 8.33 -2.57 3.78
N ILE A 66 9.24 -2.88 2.86
CA ILE A 66 10.67 -3.03 3.13
C ILE A 66 11.31 -1.66 3.39
N THR A 67 10.95 -0.62 2.63
CA THR A 67 11.53 0.71 2.80
C THR A 67 10.94 1.51 3.96
N GLY A 68 9.78 1.10 4.50
CA GLY A 68 9.13 1.79 5.60
C GLY A 68 8.80 3.25 5.25
N ALA A 69 8.36 3.48 4.00
CA ALA A 69 8.19 4.82 3.43
C ALA A 69 7.43 5.74 4.41
N PRO A 70 8.06 6.81 4.91
CA PRO A 70 7.42 7.71 5.86
C PRO A 70 6.18 8.34 5.24
N GLU A 71 5.16 8.57 6.07
CA GLU A 71 3.98 9.36 5.70
C GLU A 71 4.49 10.66 5.07
N PRO A 72 4.06 11.04 3.84
CA PRO A 72 4.50 12.29 3.23
C PRO A 72 4.21 13.44 4.18
N ILE A 73 5.25 13.95 4.85
CA ILE A 73 5.10 15.09 5.74
C ILE A 73 4.85 16.27 4.82
N GLU A 74 3.58 16.64 4.74
CA GLU A 74 3.15 17.81 3.96
C GLU A 74 3.77 19.07 4.58
N ASP A 75 4.85 19.54 3.95
CA ASP A 75 5.57 20.76 4.28
C ASP A 75 5.06 21.91 3.41
N ASN A 76 3.78 22.24 3.61
CA ASN A 76 3.12 23.33 2.91
C ASN A 76 3.23 24.64 3.71
N PRO A 77 3.39 25.80 3.04
CA PRO A 77 3.50 27.11 3.69
C PRO A 77 2.39 27.37 4.71
N HIS A 78 1.16 26.93 4.40
CA HIS A 78 -0.01 27.04 5.27
C HIS A 78 0.16 26.36 6.65
N ARG A 79 0.90 25.24 6.72
CA ARG A 79 1.16 24.53 7.97
C ARG A 79 2.26 25.21 8.80
N ALA A 80 3.24 25.82 8.12
CA ALA A 80 4.28 26.62 8.77
C ALA A 80 3.66 27.83 9.48
N THR A 81 2.80 28.59 8.80
CA THR A 81 2.12 29.76 9.38
C THR A 81 1.21 29.40 10.56
N ALA A 82 0.53 28.25 10.50
CA ALA A 82 -0.33 27.77 11.59
C ALA A 82 0.45 27.37 12.85
N ARG A 83 1.66 26.80 12.70
CA ARG A 83 2.57 26.51 13.84
C ARG A 83 3.09 27.79 14.47
N GLU A 84 3.47 28.76 13.66
CA GLU A 84 3.99 30.06 14.10
C GLU A 84 2.93 30.86 14.86
N SER A 85 1.70 30.88 14.35
CA SER A 85 0.54 31.54 14.98
C SER A 85 0.17 30.91 16.33
N ARG A 86 0.22 29.57 16.44
CA ARG A 86 0.01 28.87 17.71
C ARG A 86 1.11 29.15 18.74
N GLY A 87 2.36 29.28 18.30
CA GLY A 87 3.49 29.62 19.17
C GLY A 87 3.44 31.07 19.66
N ALA A 88 2.84 31.98 18.89
CA ALA A 88 2.65 33.39 19.26
C ALA A 88 1.51 33.61 20.28
N LEU A 89 0.45 32.79 20.24
CA LEU A 89 -0.67 32.86 21.18
C LEU A 89 -0.41 32.20 22.54
N ALA A 90 0.67 31.40 22.65
CA ALA A 90 1.05 30.69 23.88
C ALA A 90 2.12 31.43 24.71
N ARG A 91 2.51 32.64 24.30
CA ARG A 91 3.38 33.56 25.07
C ARG A 91 2.54 34.71 25.59
#